data_AF-A0A814BSE6-F1
#
_entry.id   AF-A0A814BSE6-F1
#
_cell.length_a   1.000
_cell.length_b   1.000
_cell.length_c   1.000
_cell.angle_alpha   90.00
_cell.angle_beta   90.00
_cell.angle_gamma   90.00
#
_symmetry.space_group_name_H-M   'P 1'
#
loop_
_entity.id
_entity.type
_entity.pdbx_description
1 polymer ?
#
loop_
_entity_poly.entity_id
_entity_poly.type
_entity_poly.pdbx_seq_one_letter_code
_entity_poly.pdbx_strand_id
1 'polypeptide(L)'
;MYQAQLNSQGEIHPNLWAWINYIKGSEESVMVRHEQEQCQQRSTRLRKARSVHNDAVLIAAKQNYMYDHIDLEDLQKLLRSLSHRYIKKLLIIYYTETAIHSKVEAMPENIVQISDMGNKNNDGIANLAYDGDTNDIRVSIINDGINTVTLTGDSKMHLNWRSKLKNLYKNYRWRMSHYFYIHLAIFICNTFTCGLIVWLIENRTVSYMDAWFLSSTCVFTCGLTTYDFAILRKESQIVLLMFTWISGITVSTIPAIIIKIYIAKREIRSRTNTATAAQKQQREPEREDDLPVKKFLSKHLNSALEAKIKSLPNADEIRITAYIILIVLILSICFTIYLITFISIGLYFKYKCSPEKLLQKNVTLNPFYASFVLTLTGFNQNGLSPW
;
A
#
# COMPACT_ATOMS: atom_id res chain seq x y z
N MET A 1 -28.49 -19.28 32.85
CA MET A 1 -27.83 -19.21 34.18
C MET A 1 -26.38 -18.72 34.09
N TYR A 2 -25.58 -19.15 33.10
CA TYR A 2 -24.17 -18.71 32.93
C TYR A 2 -24.02 -17.23 32.49
N GLN A 3 -25.01 -16.70 31.75
CA GLN A 3 -25.00 -15.32 31.25
C GLN A 3 -25.36 -14.27 32.31
N ALA A 4 -25.98 -14.69 33.42
CA ALA A 4 -26.28 -13.82 34.56
C ALA A 4 -25.06 -13.62 35.48
N GLN A 5 -24.14 -14.60 35.50
CA GLN A 5 -22.93 -14.56 36.32
C GLN A 5 -21.82 -13.67 35.73
N LEU A 6 -21.85 -13.44 34.41
CA LEU A 6 -20.95 -12.50 33.72
C LEU A 6 -21.35 -11.03 33.90
N ASN A 7 -22.63 -10.76 34.18
CA ASN A 7 -23.14 -9.40 34.35
C ASN A 7 -23.11 -8.90 35.80
N SER A 8 -22.88 -9.78 36.79
CA SER A 8 -22.87 -9.40 38.21
C SER A 8 -21.53 -8.84 38.72
N GLN A 9 -20.56 -8.60 37.85
CA GLN A 9 -19.26 -7.99 38.20
C GLN A 9 -18.95 -6.71 37.40
N GLY A 10 -19.98 -6.03 36.89
CA GLY A 10 -19.84 -4.86 36.04
C GLY A 10 -19.83 -3.53 36.79
N GLU A 11 -18.71 -3.19 37.43
CA GLU A 11 -18.19 -1.82 37.36
C GLU A 11 -16.70 -1.91 36.99
N ILE A 12 -16.29 -1.03 36.08
CA ILE A 12 -14.96 -0.91 35.44
C ILE A 12 -14.86 -1.63 34.08
N HIS A 13 -14.61 -0.80 33.07
CA HIS A 13 -14.45 -1.12 31.65
C HIS A 13 -13.77 -2.47 31.36
N PRO A 14 -14.22 -3.20 30.32
CA PRO A 14 -13.59 -4.45 29.93
C PRO A 14 -12.10 -4.19 29.63
N ASN A 15 -11.23 -4.90 30.35
CA ASN A 15 -9.79 -4.87 30.15
C ASN A 15 -9.49 -5.25 28.69
N LEU A 16 -9.22 -4.22 27.87
CA LEU A 16 -9.02 -4.33 26.42
C LEU A 16 -7.92 -5.36 26.10
N TRP A 17 -6.93 -5.51 26.97
CA TRP A 17 -5.85 -6.47 26.82
C TRP A 17 -6.29 -7.91 27.11
N ALA A 18 -7.14 -8.12 28.13
CA ALA A 18 -7.75 -9.42 28.37
C ALA A 18 -8.68 -9.82 27.20
N TRP A 19 -9.43 -8.86 26.64
CA TRP A 19 -10.27 -9.08 25.47
C TRP A 19 -9.45 -9.36 24.20
N ILE A 20 -8.35 -8.64 23.95
CA ILE A 20 -7.43 -8.90 22.85
C ILE A 20 -6.75 -10.27 23.01
N ASN A 21 -6.37 -10.66 24.22
CA ASN A 21 -5.77 -11.97 24.47
C ASN A 21 -6.79 -13.10 24.35
N TYR A 22 -8.05 -12.87 24.76
CA TYR A 22 -9.16 -13.79 24.53
C TYR A 22 -9.46 -13.98 23.03
N ILE A 23 -9.51 -12.89 22.25
CA ILE A 23 -9.67 -12.95 20.78
C ILE A 23 -8.50 -13.68 20.11
N LYS A 24 -7.28 -13.55 20.64
CA LYS A 24 -6.11 -14.26 20.14
C LYS A 24 -6.07 -15.73 20.56
N GLY A 25 -6.69 -16.08 21.68
CA GLY A 25 -6.68 -17.43 22.26
C GLY A 25 -7.89 -18.28 21.92
N SER A 26 -9.03 -17.68 21.53
CA SER A 26 -10.23 -18.44 21.18
C SER A 26 -10.21 -18.83 19.69
N GLU A 27 -10.33 -20.13 19.42
CA GLU A 27 -10.36 -20.68 18.06
C GLU A 27 -11.47 -20.06 17.20
N GLU A 28 -12.57 -19.67 17.83
CA GLU A 28 -13.73 -19.05 17.20
C GLU A 28 -13.45 -17.61 16.73
N SER A 29 -12.72 -16.82 17.51
CA SER A 29 -12.38 -15.44 17.12
C SER A 29 -11.28 -15.39 16.05
N VAL A 30 -10.36 -16.36 16.06
CA VAL A 30 -9.38 -16.57 14.98
C VAL A 30 -10.07 -17.02 13.69
N MET A 31 -11.13 -17.84 13.80
CA MET A 31 -11.96 -18.26 12.67
C MET A 31 -12.68 -17.08 12.02
N VAL A 32 -13.37 -16.22 12.79
CA VAL A 32 -14.05 -15.04 12.26
C VAL A 32 -13.06 -14.08 11.57
N ARG A 33 -11.86 -13.90 12.13
CA ARG A 33 -10.81 -13.07 11.51
C ARG A 33 -10.32 -13.65 10.19
N HIS A 34 -10.12 -14.98 10.13
CA HIS A 34 -9.62 -15.62 8.92
C HIS A 34 -10.67 -15.66 7.80
N GLU A 35 -11.94 -15.85 8.16
CA GLU A 35 -13.08 -15.78 7.24
C GLU A 35 -13.27 -14.35 6.70
N GLN A 36 -13.12 -13.32 7.55
CA GLN A 36 -13.05 -11.93 7.11
C GLN A 36 -11.86 -11.65 6.17
N GLU A 37 -10.69 -12.25 6.41
CA GLU A 37 -9.52 -12.11 5.54
C GLU A 37 -9.70 -12.81 4.18
N GLN A 38 -10.40 -13.95 4.14
CA GLN A 38 -10.73 -14.69 2.92
C GLN A 38 -11.85 -14.00 2.12
N CYS A 39 -12.94 -13.58 2.76
CA CYS A 39 -14.02 -12.83 2.11
C CYS A 39 -13.55 -11.47 1.57
N GLN A 40 -12.50 -10.88 2.17
CA GLN A 40 -11.90 -9.65 1.67
C GLN A 40 -10.90 -9.84 0.50
N GLN A 41 -10.62 -11.08 0.05
CA GLN A 41 -9.60 -11.39 -0.97
C GLN A 41 -8.23 -10.69 -0.72
N ARG A 42 -7.88 -10.40 0.54
CA ARG A 42 -6.67 -9.63 0.91
C ARG A 42 -5.46 -10.53 1.16
N SER A 43 -5.25 -11.55 0.33
CA SER A 43 -3.97 -12.25 0.26
C SER A 43 -3.03 -11.51 -0.72
N THR A 44 -2.51 -10.35 -0.34
CA THR A 44 -1.56 -9.56 -1.16
C THR A 44 -0.09 -9.96 -1.00
N ARG A 45 0.23 -11.06 -0.31
CA ARG A 45 1.61 -11.58 -0.27
C ARG A 45 1.80 -12.67 -1.32
N LEU A 46 2.57 -12.35 -2.35
CA LEU A 46 3.26 -13.34 -3.18
C LEU A 46 3.96 -14.35 -2.26
N ARG A 47 3.65 -15.64 -2.45
CA ARG A 47 4.40 -16.75 -1.82
C ARG A 47 5.88 -16.54 -2.13
N LYS A 48 6.74 -16.62 -1.11
CA LYS A 48 8.20 -16.54 -1.34
C LYS A 48 8.59 -17.71 -2.25
N ALA A 49 9.42 -17.52 -3.26
CA ALA A 49 9.81 -18.58 -4.19
C ALA A 49 10.34 -19.86 -3.49
N ARG A 50 10.92 -19.73 -2.29
CA ARG A 50 11.36 -20.87 -1.45
C ARG A 50 10.22 -21.77 -0.96
N SER A 51 8.98 -21.28 -0.88
CA SER A 51 7.82 -22.09 -0.51
C SER A 51 7.18 -22.82 -1.70
N VAL A 52 7.69 -22.62 -2.93
CA VAL A 52 7.25 -23.31 -4.16
C VAL A 52 8.02 -24.63 -4.35
N HIS A 53 9.17 -24.80 -3.69
CA HIS A 53 10.04 -25.96 -3.86
C HIS A 53 9.44 -27.29 -3.40
N ASN A 54 8.35 -27.25 -2.62
CA ASN A 54 7.73 -28.45 -2.06
C ASN A 54 6.32 -28.71 -2.60
N ASP A 55 5.91 -28.10 -3.72
CA ASP A 55 4.57 -28.30 -4.29
C ASP A 55 4.32 -29.77 -4.67
N ALA A 56 5.34 -30.48 -5.19
CA ALA A 56 5.22 -31.92 -5.47
C ALA A 56 4.99 -32.75 -4.19
N VAL A 57 5.66 -32.40 -3.09
CA VAL A 57 5.52 -33.07 -1.78
C VAL A 57 4.13 -32.79 -1.18
N LEU A 58 3.63 -31.56 -1.34
CA LEU A 58 2.28 -31.18 -0.91
C LEU A 58 1.19 -31.88 -1.72
N ILE A 59 1.39 -32.03 -3.03
CA ILE A 59 0.47 -32.77 -3.91
C ILE A 59 0.46 -34.26 -3.54
N ALA A 60 1.62 -34.87 -3.33
CA ALA A 60 1.74 -36.27 -2.93
C ALA A 60 1.12 -36.51 -1.54
N ALA A 61 1.38 -35.63 -0.57
CA ALA A 61 0.77 -35.71 0.75
C ALA A 61 -0.76 -35.60 0.70
N LYS A 62 -1.29 -34.69 -0.13
CA LYS A 62 -2.73 -34.57 -0.36
C LYS A 62 -3.30 -35.82 -1.00
N GLN A 63 -2.65 -36.38 -2.02
CA GLN A 63 -3.08 -37.61 -2.67
C GLN A 63 -3.09 -38.78 -1.68
N ASN A 64 -2.03 -38.96 -0.90
CA ASN A 64 -1.96 -40.01 0.13
C ASN A 64 -3.08 -39.88 1.16
N TYR A 65 -3.43 -38.66 1.57
CA TYR A 65 -4.58 -38.46 2.47
C TYR A 65 -5.92 -38.76 1.79
N MET A 66 -6.12 -38.37 0.52
CA MET A 66 -7.38 -38.65 -0.20
C MET A 66 -7.59 -40.14 -0.53
N TYR A 67 -6.51 -40.94 -0.54
CA TYR A 67 -6.55 -42.38 -0.71
C TYR A 67 -6.42 -43.15 0.61
N ASP A 68 -6.64 -42.49 1.75
CA ASP A 68 -6.59 -43.05 3.12
C ASP A 68 -5.25 -43.71 3.49
N HIS A 69 -4.14 -43.35 2.83
CA HIS A 69 -2.80 -43.85 3.12
C HIS A 69 -2.12 -43.16 4.30
N ILE A 70 -2.56 -41.95 4.66
CA ILE A 70 -2.12 -41.22 5.84
C ILE A 70 -3.35 -40.59 6.51
N ASP A 71 -3.37 -40.54 7.84
CA ASP A 71 -4.46 -39.89 8.55
C ASP A 71 -4.31 -38.35 8.57
N LEU A 72 -5.35 -37.67 9.06
CA LEU A 72 -5.38 -36.22 9.10
C LEU A 72 -4.31 -35.63 10.03
N GLU A 73 -3.94 -36.35 11.09
CA GLU A 73 -2.97 -35.86 12.08
C GLU A 73 -1.55 -35.90 11.50
N ASP A 74 -1.22 -36.96 10.77
CA ASP A 74 0.06 -37.13 10.07
C ASP A 74 0.19 -36.18 8.87
N LEU A 75 -0.90 -35.96 8.13
CA LEU A 75 -0.94 -34.90 7.11
C LEU A 75 -0.65 -33.53 7.74
N GLN A 76 -1.25 -33.21 8.89
CA GLN A 76 -1.01 -31.94 9.57
C GLN A 76 0.42 -31.81 10.09
N LYS A 77 1.02 -32.89 10.62
CA LYS A 77 2.42 -32.93 11.05
C LYS A 77 3.36 -32.66 9.86
N LEU A 78 3.10 -33.28 8.70
CA LEU A 78 3.87 -33.06 7.48
C LEU A 78 3.72 -31.64 6.93
N LEU A 79 2.51 -31.07 6.94
CA LEU A 79 2.30 -29.68 6.54
C LEU A 79 3.04 -28.70 7.45
N ARG A 80 3.08 -28.96 8.76
CA ARG A 80 3.82 -28.15 9.73
C ARG A 80 5.33 -28.23 9.50
N SER A 81 5.87 -29.41 9.19
CA SER A 81 7.31 -29.56 8.87
C SER A 81 7.70 -28.81 7.59
N LEU A 82 6.78 -28.69 6.64
CA LEU A 82 6.90 -27.86 5.44
C LEU A 82 6.60 -26.36 5.68
N SER A 83 6.58 -25.93 6.93
CA SER A 83 6.30 -24.54 7.35
C SER A 83 4.91 -24.00 6.93
N HIS A 84 3.96 -24.87 6.59
CA HIS A 84 2.58 -24.49 6.30
C HIS A 84 1.77 -24.50 7.60
N ARG A 85 1.39 -23.30 8.07
CA ARG A 85 0.51 -23.15 9.25
C ARG A 85 -0.96 -23.34 8.83
N TYR A 86 -1.46 -24.55 9.09
CA TYR A 86 -2.87 -24.97 9.13
C TYR A 86 -3.68 -24.95 7.82
N ILE A 87 -4.32 -26.09 7.51
CA ILE A 87 -5.44 -26.21 6.57
C ILE A 87 -6.62 -26.79 7.36
N LYS A 88 -7.79 -26.13 7.33
CA LYS A 88 -8.96 -26.46 8.15
C LYS A 88 -9.78 -27.60 7.54
N LYS A 89 -10.37 -28.44 8.40
CA LYS A 89 -11.19 -29.66 8.11
C LYS A 89 -12.32 -29.46 7.09
N LEU A 90 -12.90 -28.24 7.00
CA LEU A 90 -13.96 -27.89 6.05
C LEU A 90 -13.47 -27.61 4.62
N LEU A 91 -12.21 -27.19 4.45
CA LEU A 91 -11.62 -27.01 3.12
C LEU A 91 -11.41 -28.37 2.45
N ILE A 92 -11.13 -29.41 3.24
CA ILE A 92 -11.04 -30.79 2.76
C ILE A 92 -12.43 -31.27 2.32
N ILE A 93 -13.47 -31.08 3.13
CA ILE A 93 -14.86 -31.47 2.80
C ILE A 93 -15.34 -30.81 1.48
N TYR A 94 -15.11 -29.50 1.33
CA TYR A 94 -15.49 -28.76 0.12
C TYR A 94 -14.77 -29.26 -1.15
N TYR A 95 -13.49 -29.63 -1.05
CA TYR A 95 -12.72 -30.17 -2.17
C TYR A 95 -12.94 -31.68 -2.39
N THR A 96 -13.33 -32.45 -1.38
CA THR A 96 -13.75 -33.85 -1.53
C THR A 96 -15.12 -33.95 -2.18
N GLU A 97 -16.09 -33.09 -1.83
CA GLU A 97 -17.43 -33.10 -2.45
C GLU A 97 -17.38 -32.69 -3.93
N THR A 98 -16.56 -31.68 -4.29
CA THR A 98 -16.37 -31.30 -5.71
C THR A 98 -15.59 -32.35 -6.52
N ALA A 99 -14.69 -33.12 -5.89
CA ALA A 99 -13.96 -34.20 -6.56
C ALA A 99 -14.77 -35.50 -6.68
N ILE A 100 -15.70 -35.75 -5.76
CA ILE A 100 -16.66 -36.87 -5.86
C ILE A 100 -17.70 -36.56 -6.94
N HIS A 101 -18.22 -35.34 -7.02
CA HIS A 101 -19.13 -34.95 -8.09
C HIS A 101 -18.49 -34.99 -9.49
N SER A 102 -17.20 -34.63 -9.63
CA SER A 102 -16.54 -34.71 -10.94
C SER A 102 -16.14 -36.13 -11.37
N LYS A 103 -16.02 -37.09 -10.43
CA LYS A 103 -15.77 -38.51 -10.73
C LYS A 103 -17.04 -39.31 -11.01
N VAL A 104 -18.18 -38.92 -10.43
CA VAL A 104 -19.48 -39.58 -10.68
C VAL A 104 -20.01 -39.26 -12.09
N GLU A 105 -19.65 -38.13 -12.69
CA GLU A 105 -20.01 -37.80 -14.08
C GLU A 105 -19.02 -38.33 -15.14
N ALA A 106 -17.89 -38.93 -14.73
CA ALA A 106 -16.78 -39.28 -15.63
C ALA A 106 -16.42 -40.79 -15.66
N MET A 107 -17.34 -41.69 -15.31
CA MET A 107 -17.16 -43.12 -15.55
C MET A 107 -17.78 -43.56 -16.88
N PRO A 108 -17.00 -43.82 -17.94
CA PRO A 108 -17.42 -44.70 -19.00
C PRO A 108 -17.25 -46.16 -18.57
N GLU A 109 -18.31 -46.95 -18.73
CA GLU A 109 -18.21 -48.41 -18.80
C GLU A 109 -17.27 -48.77 -19.95
N ASN A 110 -16.07 -49.30 -19.66
CA ASN A 110 -15.51 -50.44 -20.38
C ASN A 110 -14.19 -50.91 -19.75
N ILE A 111 -14.20 -52.20 -19.42
CA ILE A 111 -13.09 -53.06 -19.01
C ILE A 111 -12.36 -53.52 -20.30
N VAL A 112 -11.07 -53.90 -20.18
CA VAL A 112 -10.34 -54.97 -20.89
C VAL A 112 -9.00 -54.55 -21.52
N GLN A 113 -7.93 -55.12 -20.94
CA GLN A 113 -6.61 -55.57 -21.47
C GLN A 113 -5.69 -54.62 -22.27
N ILE A 114 -4.40 -54.59 -21.91
CA ILE A 114 -3.32 -55.37 -22.58
C ILE A 114 -2.01 -55.21 -21.78
N SER A 115 -1.36 -56.35 -21.55
CA SER A 115 -0.01 -56.53 -21.02
C SER A 115 1.04 -56.53 -22.14
N ASP A 116 2.30 -56.33 -21.73
CA ASP A 116 3.53 -56.94 -22.28
C ASP A 116 4.38 -56.24 -23.36
N MET A 117 5.70 -56.52 -23.21
CA MET A 117 6.89 -56.19 -24.02
C MET A 117 7.58 -54.85 -23.74
N GLY A 118 8.91 -54.74 -23.57
CA GLY A 118 9.99 -55.72 -23.69
C GLY A 118 11.36 -55.01 -23.57
N ASN A 119 12.32 -55.75 -23.00
CA ASN A 119 13.71 -55.43 -22.68
C ASN A 119 14.64 -55.44 -23.93
N LYS A 120 15.71 -54.60 -23.98
CA LYS A 120 17.04 -54.90 -24.61
C LYS A 120 18.09 -53.75 -24.57
N ASN A 121 19.20 -54.03 -23.86
CA ASN A 121 20.65 -53.94 -24.18
C ASN A 121 21.39 -52.63 -24.60
N ASN A 122 22.34 -52.22 -23.74
CA ASN A 122 23.83 -52.24 -23.81
C ASN A 122 24.69 -51.64 -24.96
N ASP A 123 25.76 -50.97 -24.48
CA ASP A 123 27.16 -50.84 -24.97
C ASP A 123 27.58 -49.77 -26.00
N GLY A 124 28.59 -48.96 -25.59
CA GLY A 124 29.34 -48.06 -26.46
C GLY A 124 30.20 -47.00 -25.74
N ILE A 125 31.25 -47.39 -25.01
CA ILE A 125 32.31 -46.48 -24.53
C ILE A 125 33.51 -46.61 -25.47
N ALA A 126 33.78 -45.58 -26.26
CA ALA A 126 34.94 -45.47 -27.13
C ALA A 126 35.94 -44.45 -26.58
N ASN A 127 37.20 -44.88 -26.53
CA ASN A 127 38.39 -44.10 -26.23
C ASN A 127 38.56 -42.93 -27.22
N LEU A 128 38.81 -41.72 -26.70
CA LEU A 128 39.30 -40.59 -27.49
C LEU A 128 40.68 -40.19 -27.00
N ALA A 129 41.63 -40.32 -27.92
CA ALA A 129 43.02 -39.95 -27.78
C ALA A 129 43.17 -38.43 -27.58
N TYR A 130 44.09 -38.07 -26.69
CA TYR A 130 44.43 -36.71 -26.32
C TYR A 130 45.47 -36.19 -27.31
N ASP A 131 45.04 -35.33 -28.24
CA ASP A 131 45.94 -34.64 -29.18
C ASP A 131 46.31 -33.26 -28.63
N GLY A 132 47.61 -32.99 -28.64
CA GLY A 132 48.22 -31.84 -27.99
C GLY A 132 48.15 -30.60 -28.87
N ASP A 133 47.10 -29.78 -28.71
CA ASP A 133 47.05 -28.44 -29.34
C ASP A 133 46.19 -27.42 -28.60
N THR A 134 46.02 -27.58 -27.28
CA THR A 134 45.13 -26.74 -26.46
C THR A 134 45.77 -25.47 -25.90
N ASN A 135 47.09 -25.30 -26.04
CA ASN A 135 47.80 -24.13 -25.51
C ASN A 135 47.66 -22.89 -26.40
N ASP A 136 47.67 -23.04 -27.73
CA ASP A 136 47.56 -21.88 -28.64
C ASP A 136 46.14 -21.28 -28.67
N ILE A 137 45.11 -22.10 -28.51
CA ILE A 137 43.73 -21.63 -28.41
C ILE A 137 43.52 -20.81 -27.12
N ARG A 138 44.11 -21.21 -26.00
CA ARG A 138 43.98 -20.49 -24.73
C ARG A 138 44.65 -19.12 -24.74
N VAL A 139 45.79 -18.97 -25.43
CA VAL A 139 46.50 -17.68 -25.52
C VAL A 139 45.73 -16.69 -26.40
N SER A 140 45.08 -17.15 -27.48
CA SER A 140 44.25 -16.28 -28.34
C SER A 140 43.02 -15.72 -27.62
N ILE A 141 42.31 -16.55 -26.84
CA ILE A 141 41.12 -16.13 -26.08
C ILE A 141 41.47 -15.12 -24.99
N ILE A 142 42.64 -15.28 -24.34
CA ILE A 142 43.10 -14.36 -23.30
C ILE A 142 43.49 -13.00 -23.92
N ASN A 143 44.17 -12.99 -25.07
CA ASN A 143 44.57 -11.75 -25.73
C ASN A 143 43.39 -10.97 -26.32
N ASP A 144 42.39 -11.66 -26.88
CA ASP A 144 41.15 -11.01 -27.35
C ASP A 144 40.35 -10.41 -26.19
N GLY A 145 40.36 -11.07 -25.03
CA GLY A 145 39.79 -10.55 -23.78
C GLY A 145 40.53 -9.30 -23.26
N ILE A 146 41.86 -9.25 -23.36
CA ILE A 146 42.65 -8.10 -22.89
C ILE A 146 42.45 -6.88 -23.81
N ASN A 147 42.41 -7.08 -25.13
CA ASN A 147 42.21 -6.00 -26.11
C ASN A 147 40.80 -5.39 -26.05
N THR A 148 39.78 -6.19 -25.73
CA THR A 148 38.42 -5.66 -25.50
C THR A 148 38.31 -4.83 -24.22
N VAL A 149 39.10 -5.16 -23.19
CA VAL A 149 39.14 -4.39 -21.93
C VAL A 149 39.92 -3.08 -22.08
N THR A 150 40.93 -3.01 -22.94
CA THR A 150 41.69 -1.75 -23.16
C THR A 150 40.92 -0.74 -24.01
N LEU A 151 40.12 -1.19 -24.99
CA LEU A 151 39.31 -0.30 -25.85
C LEU A 151 38.09 0.32 -25.15
N THR A 152 37.69 -0.17 -23.97
CA THR A 152 36.58 0.40 -23.19
C THR A 152 37.03 1.43 -22.15
N GLY A 153 38.35 1.62 -21.97
CA GLY A 153 38.94 2.54 -20.98
C GLY A 153 38.82 4.03 -21.33
N ASP A 154 38.72 4.39 -22.62
CA ASP A 154 38.75 5.78 -23.08
C ASP A 154 37.42 6.36 -23.56
N SER A 155 36.36 5.56 -23.54
CA SER A 155 35.00 6.10 -23.69
C SER A 155 34.68 6.94 -22.46
N LYS A 156 34.88 8.27 -22.56
CA LYS A 156 34.37 9.28 -21.64
C LYS A 156 32.92 8.93 -21.31
N MET A 157 32.71 8.25 -20.18
CA MET A 157 31.38 7.94 -19.67
C MET A 157 30.72 9.29 -19.44
N HIS A 158 29.89 9.72 -20.38
CA HIS A 158 28.96 10.80 -20.17
C HIS A 158 28.02 10.30 -19.07
N LEU A 159 28.40 10.55 -17.81
CA LEU A 159 27.67 10.22 -16.61
C LEU A 159 26.39 11.06 -16.67
N ASN A 160 25.40 10.52 -17.36
CA ASN A 160 24.09 11.11 -17.45
C ASN A 160 23.38 10.82 -16.12
N TRP A 161 23.84 11.48 -15.06
CA TRP A 161 23.39 11.31 -13.69
C TRP A 161 21.86 11.44 -13.59
N ARG A 162 21.25 12.25 -14.47
CA ARG A 162 19.80 12.39 -14.61
C ARG A 162 19.11 11.07 -14.94
N SER A 163 19.65 10.24 -15.83
CA SER A 163 19.05 8.94 -16.18
C SER A 163 19.22 7.93 -15.04
N LYS A 164 20.37 7.93 -14.35
CA LYS A 164 20.60 7.13 -13.15
C LYS A 164 19.64 7.52 -12.02
N LEU A 165 19.44 8.82 -11.75
CA LEU A 165 18.48 9.30 -10.76
C LEU A 165 17.04 8.93 -11.12
N LYS A 166 16.67 9.06 -12.40
CA LYS A 166 15.34 8.66 -12.90
C LYS A 166 15.12 7.16 -12.75
N ASN A 167 16.13 6.34 -13.00
CA ASN A 167 16.05 4.89 -12.84
C ASN A 167 16.01 4.46 -11.37
N LEU A 168 16.79 5.12 -10.50
CA LEU A 168 16.70 4.92 -9.05
C LEU A 168 15.31 5.26 -8.54
N TYR A 169 14.75 6.42 -8.93
CA TYR A 169 13.41 6.82 -8.53
C TYR A 169 12.32 5.85 -9.05
N LYS A 170 12.46 5.35 -10.29
CA LYS A 170 11.54 4.36 -10.86
C LYS A 170 11.59 3.01 -10.13
N ASN A 171 12.77 2.57 -9.71
CA ASN A 171 12.97 1.26 -9.09
C ASN A 171 12.77 1.30 -7.57
N TYR A 172 12.79 2.48 -6.97
CA TYR A 172 12.63 2.65 -5.53
C TYR A 172 11.30 2.05 -5.04
N ARG A 173 11.36 1.25 -3.98
CA ARG A 173 10.18 0.68 -3.33
C ARG A 173 9.83 1.53 -2.13
N TRP A 174 8.89 2.45 -2.34
CA TRP A 174 8.29 3.26 -1.28
C TRP A 174 7.76 2.36 -0.15
N ARG A 175 8.45 2.36 0.98
CA ARG A 175 7.97 1.81 2.26
C ARG A 175 7.27 2.90 3.07
N MET A 176 6.34 2.51 3.95
CA MET A 176 5.69 3.43 4.89
C MET A 176 6.67 4.20 5.79
N SER A 177 7.86 3.69 6.05
CA SER A 177 8.90 4.45 6.75
C SER A 177 9.31 5.73 6.01
N HIS A 178 9.38 5.70 4.68
CA HIS A 178 9.75 6.88 3.88
C HIS A 178 8.65 7.92 3.87
N TYR A 179 7.38 7.50 3.98
CA TYR A 179 6.27 8.42 4.20
C TYR A 179 6.51 9.24 5.45
N PHE A 180 6.81 8.58 6.58
CA PHE A 180 7.10 9.25 7.83
C PHE A 180 8.24 10.26 7.70
N TYR A 181 9.37 9.88 7.10
CA TYR A 181 10.52 10.78 6.94
C TYR A 181 10.23 11.96 6.01
N ILE A 182 9.46 11.76 4.93
CA ILE A 182 9.07 12.86 4.06
C ILE A 182 8.14 13.83 4.77
N HIS A 183 7.20 13.34 5.59
CA HIS A 183 6.34 14.21 6.40
C HIS A 183 7.16 15.01 7.37
N LEU A 184 8.04 14.32 8.10
CA LEU A 184 8.91 14.96 9.06
C LEU A 184 9.77 16.03 8.39
N ALA A 185 10.34 15.74 7.21
CA ALA A 185 11.12 16.71 6.44
C ALA A 185 10.27 17.92 6.00
N ILE A 186 9.06 17.70 5.47
CA ILE A 186 8.14 18.78 5.06
C ILE A 186 7.78 19.65 6.27
N PHE A 187 7.46 19.03 7.41
CA PHE A 187 7.16 19.74 8.64
C PHE A 187 8.35 20.60 9.07
N ILE A 188 9.54 20.01 9.19
CA ILE A 188 10.77 20.71 9.58
C ILE A 188 11.05 21.87 8.62
N CYS A 189 11.03 21.65 7.30
CA CYS A 189 11.23 22.70 6.31
C CYS A 189 10.20 23.82 6.45
N ASN A 190 8.91 23.49 6.58
CA ASN A 190 7.86 24.49 6.75
C ASN A 190 8.04 25.29 8.04
N THR A 191 8.43 24.66 9.15
CA THR A 191 8.69 25.38 10.41
C THR A 191 9.84 26.37 10.26
N PHE A 192 10.95 25.97 9.64
CA PHE A 192 12.10 26.84 9.42
C PHE A 192 11.77 27.98 8.45
N THR A 193 11.09 27.68 7.34
CA THR A 193 10.71 28.70 6.36
C THR A 193 9.72 29.70 6.96
N CYS A 194 8.70 29.23 7.68
CA CYS A 194 7.74 30.12 8.36
C CYS A 194 8.42 30.96 9.43
N GLY A 195 9.27 30.36 10.27
CA GLY A 195 10.04 31.05 11.31
C GLY A 195 10.94 32.14 10.73
N LEU A 196 11.62 31.85 9.62
CA LEU A 196 12.46 32.81 8.92
C LEU A 196 11.64 33.97 8.34
N ILE A 197 10.50 33.69 7.70
CA ILE A 197 9.62 34.73 7.15
C ILE A 197 9.11 35.65 8.26
N VAL A 198 8.59 35.09 9.35
CA VAL A 198 8.09 35.86 10.50
C VAL A 198 9.20 36.70 11.12
N TRP A 199 10.39 36.12 11.32
CA TRP A 199 11.54 36.85 11.86
C TRP A 199 11.96 38.05 10.99
N LEU A 200 11.87 37.89 9.66
CA LEU A 200 12.14 38.98 8.72
C LEU A 200 11.04 40.06 8.74
N ILE A 201 9.76 39.68 8.81
CA ILE A 201 8.62 40.63 8.88
C ILE A 201 8.68 41.47 10.17
N GLU A 202 9.06 40.83 11.28
CA GLU A 202 9.24 41.50 12.58
C GLU A 202 10.52 42.36 12.63
N ASN A 203 11.26 42.54 11.53
CA ASN A 203 12.51 43.30 11.50
C ASN A 203 13.50 42.87 12.61
N ARG A 204 13.51 41.57 12.96
CA ARG A 204 14.35 41.01 14.02
C ARG A 204 14.10 41.56 15.44
N THR A 205 12.95 42.17 15.71
CA THR A 205 12.58 42.58 17.08
C THR A 205 12.28 41.39 17.99
N VAL A 206 11.87 40.26 17.40
CA VAL A 206 11.67 38.97 18.08
C VAL A 206 12.89 38.09 17.84
N SER A 207 13.33 37.36 18.87
CA SER A 207 14.40 36.37 18.72
C SER A 207 14.02 35.34 17.66
N TYR A 208 14.98 34.93 16.82
CA TYR A 208 14.72 33.91 15.79
C TYR A 208 14.22 32.60 16.40
N MET A 209 14.72 32.22 17.59
CA MET A 209 14.28 31.00 18.28
C MET A 209 12.81 31.08 18.69
N ASP A 210 12.32 32.25 19.12
CA ASP A 210 10.91 32.45 19.47
C ASP A 210 10.02 32.47 18.22
N ALA A 211 10.47 33.15 17.14
CA ALA A 211 9.75 33.17 15.87
C ALA A 211 9.63 31.76 15.26
N TRP A 212 10.71 30.96 15.35
CA TRP A 212 10.72 29.57 14.90
C TRP A 212 9.88 28.67 15.79
N PHE A 213 9.94 28.82 17.12
CA PHE A 213 9.10 28.06 18.05
C PHE A 213 7.61 28.36 17.81
N LEU A 214 7.25 29.63 17.68
CA LEU A 214 5.89 30.05 17.38
C LEU A 214 5.42 29.52 16.01
N SER A 215 6.27 29.59 14.99
CA SER A 215 5.97 29.01 13.68
C SER A 215 5.80 27.50 13.74
N SER A 216 6.63 26.82 14.53
CA SER A 216 6.52 25.39 14.76
C SER A 216 5.20 25.04 15.42
N THR A 217 4.79 25.78 16.44
CA THR A 217 3.49 25.58 17.11
C THR A 217 2.32 25.73 16.14
N CYS A 218 2.42 26.69 15.21
CA CYS A 218 1.38 26.96 14.22
C CYS A 218 1.29 25.84 13.19
N VAL A 219 2.44 25.37 12.70
CA VAL A 219 2.56 24.32 11.69
C VAL A 219 2.17 22.94 12.28
N PHE A 220 2.65 22.62 13.49
CA PHE A 220 2.31 21.35 14.18
C PHE A 220 0.97 21.38 14.89
N THR A 221 0.29 22.51 14.82
CA THR A 221 -1.01 22.70 15.42
C THR A 221 -1.05 22.44 16.94
N CYS A 222 0.01 22.85 17.65
CA CYS A 222 0.22 22.56 19.07
C CYS A 222 -0.31 23.65 20.02
N GLY A 223 -0.25 24.90 19.58
CA GLY A 223 -0.73 26.05 20.34
C GLY A 223 0.02 26.54 21.55
N LEU A 224 1.24 26.07 21.72
CA LEU A 224 2.19 26.60 22.68
C LEU A 224 2.82 27.88 22.13
N THR A 225 2.78 28.97 22.90
CA THR A 225 3.38 30.26 22.51
C THR A 225 4.46 30.66 23.50
N THR A 226 5.67 30.96 23.03
CA THR A 226 6.71 31.64 23.85
C THR A 226 6.60 33.16 23.78
N TYR A 227 5.92 33.65 22.74
CA TYR A 227 5.70 35.07 22.47
C TYR A 227 4.21 35.31 22.28
N ASP A 228 3.69 36.39 22.85
CA ASP A 228 2.29 36.75 22.71
C ASP A 228 1.96 37.07 21.24
N PHE A 229 1.08 36.26 20.66
CA PHE A 229 0.65 36.38 19.26
C PHE A 229 0.02 37.76 18.98
N ALA A 230 -0.66 38.34 19.97
CA ALA A 230 -1.32 39.64 19.83
C ALA A 230 -0.32 40.81 19.72
N ILE A 231 0.93 40.62 20.16
CA ILE A 231 1.98 41.66 20.10
C ILE A 231 2.58 41.74 18.69
N LEU A 232 2.57 40.66 17.93
CA LEU A 232 3.16 40.61 16.58
C LEU A 232 2.49 41.57 15.60
N ARG A 233 3.19 41.87 14.51
CA ARG A 233 2.63 42.60 13.37
C ARG A 233 1.53 41.79 12.70
N LYS A 234 0.57 42.49 12.08
CA LYS A 234 -0.57 41.86 11.41
C LYS A 234 -0.13 40.95 10.27
N GLU A 235 0.93 41.34 9.56
CA GLU A 235 1.52 40.59 8.47
C GLU A 235 2.07 39.24 8.97
N SER A 236 2.76 39.22 10.11
CA SER A 236 3.25 37.99 10.75
C SER A 236 2.10 37.09 11.20
N GLN A 237 1.06 37.66 11.80
CA GLN A 237 -0.14 36.93 12.21
C GLN A 237 -0.81 36.26 11.00
N ILE A 238 -0.96 36.98 9.89
CA ILE A 238 -1.53 36.44 8.65
C ILE A 238 -0.67 35.28 8.11
N VAL A 239 0.67 35.43 8.08
CA VAL A 239 1.57 34.37 7.63
C VAL A 239 1.44 33.12 8.50
N LEU A 240 1.47 33.28 9.83
CA LEU A 240 1.32 32.17 10.77
C LEU A 240 -0.01 31.44 10.57
N LEU A 241 -1.10 32.18 10.39
CA LEU A 241 -2.43 31.61 10.13
C LEU A 241 -2.50 30.86 8.80
N MET A 242 -1.87 31.38 7.75
CA MET A 242 -1.78 30.70 6.45
C MET A 242 -1.00 29.40 6.57
N PHE A 243 0.12 29.39 7.29
CA PHE A 243 0.90 28.18 7.52
C PHE A 243 0.15 27.15 8.40
N THR A 244 -0.60 27.60 9.40
CA THR A 244 -1.51 26.72 10.18
C THR A 244 -2.58 26.08 9.30
N TRP A 245 -3.19 26.85 8.40
CA TRP A 245 -4.21 26.32 7.49
C TRP A 245 -3.62 25.30 6.50
N ILE A 246 -2.49 25.64 5.89
CA ILE A 246 -1.78 24.75 4.97
C ILE A 246 -1.34 23.49 5.70
N SER A 247 -0.80 23.58 6.93
CA SER A 247 -0.28 22.42 7.63
C SER A 247 -1.35 21.40 8.01
N GLY A 248 -2.51 21.86 8.50
CA GLY A 248 -3.61 20.98 8.91
C GLY A 248 -4.14 20.12 7.76
N ILE A 249 -4.40 20.74 6.60
CA ILE A 249 -4.99 20.07 5.43
C ILE A 249 -3.93 19.37 4.57
N THR A 250 -2.84 20.07 4.27
CA THR A 250 -1.89 19.67 3.23
C THR A 250 -0.95 18.59 3.72
N VAL A 251 -0.60 18.58 5.01
CA VAL A 251 0.50 17.73 5.48
C VAL A 251 0.01 16.37 5.95
N SER A 252 -1.22 16.23 6.47
CA SER A 252 -1.73 14.94 6.94
C SER A 252 -2.33 14.08 5.82
N THR A 253 -3.04 14.70 4.89
CA THR A 253 -3.98 13.99 4.00
C THR A 253 -3.43 13.81 2.59
N ILE A 254 -2.83 14.86 2.02
CA ILE A 254 -2.38 14.84 0.62
C ILE A 254 -1.30 13.78 0.37
N PRO A 255 -0.22 13.70 1.16
CA PRO A 255 0.84 12.75 0.85
C PRO A 255 0.39 11.29 1.02
N ALA A 256 -0.51 10.99 1.96
CA ALA A 256 -1.03 9.63 2.16
C ALA A 256 -1.78 9.18 0.91
N ILE A 257 -2.53 10.10 0.30
CA ILE A 257 -3.28 9.83 -0.91
C ILE A 257 -2.35 9.77 -2.13
N ILE A 258 -1.34 10.62 -2.23
CA ILE A 258 -0.31 10.53 -3.28
C ILE A 258 0.36 9.16 -3.27
N ILE A 259 0.74 8.65 -2.10
CA ILE A 259 1.35 7.32 -1.98
C ILE A 259 0.35 6.23 -2.39
N LYS A 260 -0.91 6.30 -1.95
CA LYS A 260 -1.94 5.33 -2.37
C LYS A 260 -2.14 5.33 -3.89
N ILE A 261 -2.21 6.51 -4.52
CA ILE A 261 -2.33 6.65 -5.98
C ILE A 261 -1.08 6.07 -6.66
N TYR A 262 0.12 6.35 -6.14
CA TYR A 262 1.36 5.84 -6.70
C TYR A 262 1.44 4.31 -6.62
N ILE A 263 1.09 3.72 -5.48
CA ILE A 263 1.06 2.26 -5.29
C ILE A 263 0.06 1.62 -6.25
N ALA A 264 -1.16 2.16 -6.34
CA ALA A 264 -2.17 1.67 -7.26
C ALA A 264 -1.68 1.72 -8.72
N LYS A 265 -1.12 2.85 -9.16
CA LYS A 265 -0.54 2.98 -10.52
C LYS A 265 0.58 1.97 -10.80
N ARG A 266 1.40 1.66 -9.81
CA ARG A 266 2.48 0.68 -9.95
C ARG A 266 1.95 -0.75 -10.06
N GLU A 267 0.96 -1.10 -9.25
CA GLU A 267 0.32 -2.42 -9.30
C GLU A 267 -0.32 -2.68 -10.67
N ILE A 268 -1.04 -1.68 -11.21
CA ILE A 268 -1.64 -1.73 -12.56
C ILE A 268 -0.55 -2.03 -13.59
N ARG A 269 0.53 -1.22 -13.61
CA ARG A 269 1.62 -1.39 -14.58
C ARG A 269 2.28 -2.77 -14.47
N SER A 270 2.43 -3.30 -13.26
CA SER A 270 3.01 -4.64 -13.07
C SER A 270 2.11 -5.73 -13.67
N ARG A 271 0.78 -5.64 -13.49
CA ARG A 271 -0.18 -6.59 -14.06
C ARG A 271 -0.20 -6.53 -15.58
N THR A 272 -0.21 -5.32 -16.15
CA THR A 272 -0.16 -5.14 -17.61
C THR A 272 1.12 -5.74 -18.19
N ASN A 273 2.27 -5.48 -17.59
CA ASN A 273 3.54 -6.03 -18.08
C ASN A 273 3.58 -7.57 -18.00
N THR A 274 3.07 -8.17 -16.92
CA THR A 274 2.98 -9.63 -16.79
C THR A 274 1.99 -10.23 -17.79
N ALA A 275 0.84 -9.58 -18.01
CA ALA A 275 -0.13 -10.01 -19.01
C ALA A 275 0.45 -9.97 -20.43
N THR A 276 1.13 -8.88 -20.80
CA THR A 276 1.81 -8.77 -22.11
C THR A 276 2.93 -9.79 -22.26
N ALA A 277 3.70 -10.06 -21.20
CA ALA A 277 4.75 -11.07 -21.22
C ALA A 277 4.18 -12.49 -21.38
N ALA A 278 3.11 -12.82 -20.64
CA ALA A 278 2.42 -14.10 -20.75
C ALA A 278 1.78 -14.28 -22.14
N GLN A 279 1.16 -13.24 -22.68
CA GLN A 279 0.57 -13.26 -24.02
C GLN A 279 1.63 -13.40 -25.13
N LYS A 280 2.85 -12.85 -24.91
CA LYS A 280 3.97 -13.05 -25.83
C LYS A 280 4.52 -14.48 -25.75
N GLN A 281 4.51 -15.11 -24.59
CA GLN A 281 4.86 -16.53 -24.43
C GLN A 281 3.80 -17.47 -25.03
N GLN A 282 2.51 -17.13 -24.95
CA GLN A 282 1.42 -17.90 -25.57
C GLN A 282 1.30 -17.74 -27.10
N ARG A 283 2.11 -16.88 -27.73
CA ARG A 283 2.21 -16.81 -29.21
C ARG A 283 3.16 -17.84 -29.80
N GLU A 284 3.76 -18.71 -28.99
CA GLU A 284 4.25 -20.01 -29.46
C GLU A 284 3.05 -20.94 -29.71
N PRO A 285 3.08 -21.78 -30.76
CA PRO A 285 1.89 -22.37 -31.37
C PRO A 285 1.03 -23.19 -30.40
N GLU A 286 -0.20 -22.69 -30.21
CA GLU A 286 -1.44 -23.31 -29.73
C GLU A 286 -1.32 -24.57 -28.84
N ARG A 287 -1.43 -24.37 -27.52
CA ARG A 287 -2.10 -25.35 -26.65
C ARG A 287 -3.53 -24.91 -26.38
N GLU A 288 -4.45 -25.81 -26.69
CA GLU A 288 -5.92 -25.70 -26.72
C GLU A 288 -6.63 -25.43 -25.37
N ASP A 289 -5.92 -25.00 -24.32
CA ASP A 289 -6.44 -24.90 -22.95
C ASP A 289 -7.00 -23.51 -22.58
N ASP A 290 -7.67 -22.84 -23.53
CA ASP A 290 -8.49 -21.67 -23.18
C ASP A 290 -9.78 -22.14 -22.49
N LEU A 291 -9.97 -21.71 -21.24
CA LEU A 291 -11.17 -21.99 -20.44
C LEU A 291 -12.45 -21.80 -21.28
N PRO A 292 -13.33 -22.82 -21.37
CA PRO A 292 -14.46 -22.85 -22.32
C PRO A 292 -15.42 -21.67 -22.17
N VAL A 293 -15.48 -21.07 -20.98
CA VAL A 293 -16.33 -19.92 -20.66
C VAL A 293 -15.98 -18.66 -21.49
N LYS A 294 -14.70 -18.40 -21.77
CA LYS A 294 -14.30 -17.22 -22.56
C LYS A 294 -14.65 -17.37 -24.04
N LYS A 295 -14.49 -18.58 -24.59
CA LYS A 295 -14.88 -18.89 -25.98
C LYS A 295 -16.39 -18.81 -26.18
N PHE A 296 -17.18 -19.18 -25.16
CA PHE A 296 -18.64 -19.12 -25.23
C PHE A 296 -19.16 -17.67 -25.19
N LEU A 297 -18.60 -16.83 -24.31
CA LEU A 297 -18.97 -15.41 -24.25
C LEU A 297 -18.58 -14.64 -25.52
N SER A 298 -17.39 -14.90 -26.07
CA SER A 298 -16.92 -14.16 -27.26
C SER A 298 -17.70 -14.50 -28.53
N LYS A 299 -18.23 -15.73 -28.66
CA LYS A 299 -19.07 -16.11 -29.80
C LYS A 299 -20.47 -15.51 -29.78
N HIS A 300 -21.01 -15.21 -28.60
CA HIS A 300 -22.39 -14.74 -28.46
C HIS A 300 -22.53 -13.25 -28.14
N LEU A 301 -21.44 -12.54 -27.84
CA LEU A 301 -21.51 -11.09 -27.70
C LEU A 301 -21.57 -10.40 -29.06
N ASN A 302 -22.63 -9.61 -29.26
CA ASN A 302 -22.71 -8.65 -30.36
C ASN A 302 -21.50 -7.70 -30.31
N SER A 303 -20.87 -7.44 -31.46
CA SER A 303 -19.71 -6.54 -31.59
C SER A 303 -19.96 -5.16 -30.97
N ALA A 304 -21.20 -4.66 -31.03
CA ALA A 304 -21.60 -3.41 -30.37
C ALA A 304 -21.52 -3.48 -28.83
N LEU A 305 -21.88 -4.62 -28.23
CA LEU A 305 -21.81 -4.84 -26.79
C LEU A 305 -20.35 -5.02 -26.35
N GLU A 306 -19.53 -5.71 -27.15
CA GLU A 306 -18.09 -5.84 -26.89
C GLU A 306 -17.38 -4.48 -26.92
N ALA A 307 -17.70 -3.63 -27.91
CA ALA A 307 -17.20 -2.26 -27.96
C ALA A 307 -17.63 -1.45 -26.73
N LYS A 308 -18.88 -1.61 -26.28
CA LYS A 308 -19.40 -0.93 -25.08
C LYS A 308 -18.72 -1.42 -23.80
N ILE A 309 -18.49 -2.73 -23.64
CA ILE A 309 -17.76 -3.27 -22.49
C ILE A 309 -16.30 -2.82 -22.50
N LYS A 310 -15.64 -2.79 -23.67
CA LYS A 310 -14.29 -2.24 -23.81
C LYS A 310 -14.21 -0.74 -23.54
N SER A 311 -15.31 0.00 -23.71
CA SER A 311 -15.41 1.43 -23.39
C SER A 311 -15.65 1.70 -21.90
N LEU A 312 -16.06 0.69 -21.12
CA LEU A 312 -16.25 0.87 -19.68
C LEU A 312 -14.88 1.07 -19.00
N PRO A 313 -14.78 2.00 -18.04
CA PRO A 313 -13.55 2.24 -17.32
C PRO A 313 -13.11 0.99 -16.57
N ASN A 314 -11.81 0.74 -16.58
CA ASN A 314 -11.25 -0.41 -15.89
C ASN A 314 -11.46 -0.25 -14.37
N ALA A 315 -11.59 -1.35 -13.63
CA ALA A 315 -11.78 -1.33 -12.17
C ALA A 315 -10.70 -0.49 -11.44
N ASP A 316 -9.50 -0.50 -11.99
CA ASP A 316 -8.37 0.29 -11.50
C ASP A 316 -8.53 1.81 -11.77
N GLU A 317 -9.10 2.19 -12.91
CA GLU A 317 -9.43 3.58 -13.24
C GLU A 317 -10.53 4.10 -12.32
N ILE A 318 -11.57 3.29 -12.10
CA ILE A 318 -12.65 3.59 -11.14
C ILE A 318 -12.06 3.84 -9.75
N ARG A 319 -11.10 3.02 -9.31
CA ARG A 319 -10.43 3.17 -8.00
C ARG A 319 -9.63 4.47 -7.91
N ILE A 320 -8.87 4.83 -8.95
CA ILE A 320 -8.12 6.10 -8.98
C ILE A 320 -9.08 7.28 -8.97
N THR A 321 -10.13 7.24 -9.78
CA THR A 321 -11.18 8.28 -9.83
C THR A 321 -11.84 8.43 -8.46
N ALA A 322 -12.17 7.33 -7.78
CA ALA A 322 -12.71 7.35 -6.43
C ALA A 322 -11.76 8.02 -5.42
N TYR A 323 -10.44 7.77 -5.50
CA TYR A 323 -9.48 8.47 -4.65
C TYR A 323 -9.42 9.98 -4.94
N ILE A 324 -9.47 10.39 -6.20
CA ILE A 324 -9.47 11.80 -6.58
C ILE A 324 -10.75 12.47 -6.08
N ILE A 325 -11.91 11.86 -6.30
CA ILE A 325 -13.20 12.36 -5.79
C ILE A 325 -13.15 12.48 -4.26
N LEU A 326 -12.59 11.49 -3.57
CA LEU A 326 -12.46 11.53 -2.11
C LEU A 326 -11.58 12.69 -1.64
N ILE A 327 -10.47 13.00 -2.32
CA ILE A 327 -9.64 14.18 -2.01
C ILE A 327 -10.47 15.45 -2.16
N VAL A 328 -11.11 15.62 -3.33
CA VAL A 328 -11.90 16.82 -3.64
C VAL A 328 -13.03 16.98 -2.63
N LEU A 329 -13.69 15.88 -2.27
CA LEU A 329 -14.76 15.87 -1.29
C LEU A 329 -14.27 16.27 0.10
N ILE A 330 -13.15 15.71 0.58
CA ILE A 330 -12.57 16.07 1.88
C ILE A 330 -12.19 17.55 1.90
N LEU A 331 -11.48 18.02 0.87
CA LEU A 331 -11.08 19.44 0.77
C LEU A 331 -12.29 20.36 0.71
N SER A 332 -13.32 20.00 -0.06
CA SER A 332 -14.56 20.77 -0.16
C SER A 332 -15.30 20.81 1.17
N ILE A 333 -15.47 19.67 1.85
CA ILE A 333 -16.16 19.60 3.14
C ILE A 333 -15.41 20.43 4.18
N CYS A 334 -14.08 20.28 4.28
CA CYS A 334 -13.25 21.09 5.16
C CYS A 334 -13.46 22.57 4.85
N PHE A 335 -13.28 22.99 3.60
CA PHE A 335 -13.46 24.38 3.18
C PHE A 335 -14.86 24.93 3.50
N THR A 336 -15.91 24.17 3.22
CA THR A 336 -17.29 24.54 3.52
C THR A 336 -17.51 24.72 5.02
N ILE A 337 -16.98 23.82 5.85
CA ILE A 337 -17.07 23.93 7.32
C ILE A 337 -16.31 25.17 7.81
N TYR A 338 -15.06 25.38 7.36
CA TYR A 338 -14.29 26.59 7.69
C TYR A 338 -15.05 27.86 7.30
N LEU A 339 -15.63 27.90 6.10
CA LEU A 339 -16.37 29.06 5.61
C LEU A 339 -17.64 29.33 6.44
N ILE A 340 -18.43 28.29 6.72
CA ILE A 340 -19.66 28.42 7.53
C ILE A 340 -19.33 28.89 8.94
N THR A 341 -18.31 28.31 9.59
CA THR A 341 -17.91 28.73 10.94
C THR A 341 -17.36 30.15 10.95
N PHE A 342 -16.53 30.51 9.97
CA PHE A 342 -16.03 31.88 9.80
C PHE A 342 -17.17 32.91 9.64
N ILE A 343 -18.16 32.61 8.79
CA ILE A 343 -19.30 33.50 8.61
C ILE A 343 -20.12 33.57 9.91
N SER A 344 -20.39 32.43 10.55
CA SER A 344 -21.22 32.35 11.75
C SER A 344 -20.60 33.11 12.93
N ILE A 345 -19.32 32.91 13.22
CA ILE A 345 -18.61 33.62 14.29
C ILE A 345 -18.47 35.11 13.94
N GLY A 346 -18.24 35.45 12.66
CA GLY A 346 -18.10 36.84 12.21
C GLY A 346 -19.40 37.64 12.38
N LEU A 347 -20.53 37.03 12.00
CA LEU A 347 -21.86 37.62 12.22
C LEU A 347 -22.17 37.70 13.72
N TYR A 348 -21.84 36.68 14.51
CA TYR A 348 -22.01 36.71 15.95
C TYR A 348 -21.24 37.88 16.58
N PHE A 349 -19.97 38.06 16.24
CA PHE A 349 -19.17 39.18 16.72
C PHE A 349 -19.69 40.54 16.27
N LYS A 350 -20.17 40.65 15.02
CA LYS A 350 -20.72 41.90 14.49
C LYS A 350 -22.01 42.33 15.20
N TYR A 351 -22.91 41.39 15.51
CA TYR A 351 -24.26 41.73 16.00
C TYR A 351 -24.46 41.55 17.50
N LYS A 352 -23.64 40.73 18.18
CA LYS A 352 -23.82 40.39 19.59
C LYS A 352 -22.64 40.79 20.49
N CYS A 353 -21.45 41.03 19.94
CA CYS A 353 -20.29 41.40 20.75
C CYS A 353 -20.12 42.92 20.79
N SER A 354 -19.90 43.47 21.99
CA SER A 354 -19.56 44.89 22.11
C SER A 354 -18.16 45.15 21.54
N PRO A 355 -17.93 46.28 20.84
CA PRO A 355 -16.62 46.63 20.26
C PRO A 355 -15.46 46.58 21.26
N GLU A 356 -15.74 46.88 22.53
CA GLU A 356 -14.77 46.86 23.63
C GLU A 356 -14.19 45.47 23.90
N LYS A 357 -14.96 44.39 23.63
CA LYS A 357 -14.49 43.01 23.78
C LYS A 357 -13.59 42.54 22.65
N LEU A 358 -13.46 43.33 21.58
CA LEU A 358 -12.63 43.04 20.41
C LEU A 358 -11.46 44.01 20.30
N LEU A 359 -11.02 44.59 21.42
CA LEU A 359 -9.90 45.52 21.45
C LEU A 359 -8.56 44.78 21.41
N GLN A 360 -7.71 45.17 20.47
CA GLN A 360 -6.30 44.78 20.44
C GLN A 360 -5.46 46.06 20.32
N LYS A 361 -4.60 46.33 21.30
CA LYS A 361 -3.79 47.56 21.38
C LYS A 361 -4.63 48.84 21.24
N ASN A 362 -5.75 48.94 21.95
CA ASN A 362 -6.70 50.06 21.91
C ASN A 362 -7.38 50.30 20.55
N VAL A 363 -7.27 49.37 19.60
CA VAL A 363 -7.99 49.43 18.32
C VAL A 363 -9.01 48.32 18.27
N THR A 364 -10.27 48.65 17.95
CA THR A 364 -11.32 47.65 17.73
C THR A 364 -10.98 46.84 16.48
N LEU A 365 -10.84 45.53 16.65
CA LEU A 365 -10.61 44.62 15.54
C LEU A 365 -11.85 44.48 14.68
N ASN A 366 -11.62 44.20 13.39
CA ASN A 366 -12.69 43.80 12.50
C ASN A 366 -13.28 42.46 13.00
N PRO A 367 -14.61 42.37 13.23
CA PRO A 367 -15.26 41.13 13.69
C PRO A 367 -14.97 39.90 12.82
N PHE A 368 -14.88 40.08 11.50
CA PHE A 368 -14.55 38.99 10.59
C PHE A 368 -13.08 38.60 10.66
N TYR A 369 -12.16 39.54 10.92
CA TYR A 369 -10.76 39.18 11.18
C TYR A 369 -10.65 38.30 12.43
N ALA A 370 -11.26 38.72 13.55
CA ALA A 370 -11.31 37.94 14.78
C ALA A 370 -11.93 36.54 14.57
N SER A 371 -13.02 36.48 13.80
CA SER A 371 -13.66 35.22 13.39
C SER A 371 -12.73 34.31 12.59
N PHE A 372 -11.99 34.86 11.63
CA PHE A 372 -11.05 34.11 10.81
C PHE A 372 -9.95 33.48 11.68
N VAL A 373 -9.37 34.26 12.60
CA VAL A 373 -8.36 33.75 13.54
C VAL A 373 -8.93 32.60 14.38
N LEU A 374 -10.09 32.79 15.02
CA LEU A 374 -10.71 31.76 15.85
C LEU A 374 -11.08 30.50 15.07
N THR A 375 -11.57 30.65 13.84
CA THR A 375 -11.95 29.51 13.03
C THR A 375 -10.70 28.68 12.70
N LEU A 376 -9.61 29.35 12.31
CA LEU A 376 -8.36 28.66 12.01
C LEU A 376 -7.71 28.04 13.24
N THR A 377 -7.64 28.75 14.36
CA THR A 377 -6.97 28.24 15.56
C THR A 377 -7.83 27.20 16.29
N GLY A 378 -9.15 27.38 16.31
CA GLY A 378 -10.10 26.47 16.95
C GLY A 378 -10.17 25.10 16.28
N PHE A 379 -10.26 25.04 14.94
CA PHE A 379 -10.29 23.76 14.23
C PHE A 379 -8.96 23.00 14.30
N ASN A 380 -7.85 23.74 14.34
CA ASN A 380 -6.53 23.11 14.43
C ASN A 380 -6.13 22.82 15.89
N GLN A 381 -6.95 23.17 16.90
CA GLN A 381 -6.60 23.04 18.32
C GLN A 381 -5.31 23.80 18.71
N ASN A 382 -5.03 24.88 17.98
CA ASN A 382 -3.77 25.59 18.07
C ASN A 382 -3.65 26.48 19.28
N GLY A 383 -4.44 26.39 20.36
CA GLY A 383 -4.25 27.13 21.63
C GLY A 383 -4.03 28.66 21.57
N LEU A 384 -3.96 29.24 20.37
CA LEU A 384 -3.57 30.59 20.04
C LEU A 384 -4.81 31.41 20.31
N SER A 385 -4.81 32.08 21.45
CA SER A 385 -5.77 33.12 21.73
C SER A 385 -5.28 34.41 21.08
N PRO A 386 -6.01 34.97 20.09
CA PRO A 386 -5.73 36.30 19.56
C PRO A 386 -5.88 37.45 20.57
N TRP A 387 -6.41 37.18 21.77
CA TRP A 387 -6.69 38.16 22.82
C TRP A 387 -6.46 37.60 24.22
#